data_AF-Q6MRV2-F1
#
_entry.id   AF-Q6MRV2-F1
#
_cell.length_a   1.000
_cell.length_b   1.000
_cell.length_c   1.000
_cell.angle_alpha   90.00
_cell.angle_beta   90.00
_cell.angle_gamma   90.00
#
_symmetry.space_group_name_H-M   'P 1'
#
loop_
_entity.id
_entity.type
_entity.pdbx_description
1 polymer ?
#
loop_
_entity_poly.entity_id
_entity_poly.type
_entity_poly.pdbx_seq_one_letter_code
_entity_poly.pdbx_strand_id
1 'polypeptide(L)'
;MLVVIKLHKKLQILNLLKKLEKKIKKNLKKMMKKLLKIRKKEEAFSKVEKQIIGNFSPNNNNAVPQSNIKKKLAELLKVQESELTDLNVDYENNTGTVKIKDSSKAIEFKFSVKEKKINN
;
A
#
# COMPACT_ATOMS: atom_id res chain seq x y z
N MET A 1 -39.74 48.70 -3.57
CA MET A 1 -39.85 47.36 -4.21
C MET A 1 -38.51 46.83 -4.75
N LEU A 2 -37.72 47.65 -5.49
CA LEU A 2 -36.43 47.22 -6.10
C LEU A 2 -35.35 46.69 -5.12
N VAL A 3 -35.23 47.28 -3.93
CA VAL A 3 -34.21 46.94 -2.92
C VAL A 3 -34.41 45.51 -2.38
N VAL A 4 -35.67 45.12 -2.16
CA VAL A 4 -36.06 43.79 -1.64
C VAL A 4 -35.69 42.69 -2.65
N ILE A 5 -35.90 42.94 -3.95
CA ILE A 5 -35.56 41.99 -5.02
C ILE A 5 -34.03 41.79 -5.11
N LYS A 6 -33.25 42.87 -4.98
CA LYS A 6 -31.77 42.78 -4.93
C LYS A 6 -31.28 41.98 -3.73
N LEU A 7 -31.87 42.19 -2.54
CA LEU A 7 -31.56 41.45 -1.32
C LEU A 7 -31.87 39.95 -1.46
N HIS A 8 -33.03 39.61 -2.03
CA HIS A 8 -33.43 38.21 -2.24
C HIS A 8 -32.45 37.48 -3.18
N LYS A 9 -32.09 38.11 -4.32
CA LYS A 9 -31.08 37.55 -5.24
C LYS A 9 -29.71 37.38 -4.56
N LYS A 10 -29.28 38.36 -3.76
CA LYS A 10 -28.01 38.28 -3.01
C LYS A 10 -28.01 37.11 -2.01
N LEU A 11 -29.12 36.87 -1.32
CA LEU A 11 -29.26 35.75 -0.39
C LEU A 11 -29.23 34.39 -1.10
N GLN A 12 -29.88 34.27 -2.26
CA GLN A 12 -29.83 33.05 -3.08
C GLN A 12 -28.39 32.73 -3.52
N ILE A 13 -27.66 33.74 -4.01
CA ILE A 13 -26.26 33.60 -4.41
C ILE A 13 -25.40 33.16 -3.22
N LEU A 14 -25.57 33.76 -2.04
CA LEU A 14 -24.81 33.40 -0.84
C LEU A 14 -25.02 31.92 -0.44
N ASN A 15 -26.26 31.43 -0.54
CA ASN A 15 -26.57 30.03 -0.24
C ASN A 15 -25.96 29.06 -1.26
N LEU A 16 -25.93 29.43 -2.53
CA LEU A 16 -25.25 28.69 -3.60
C LEU A 16 -23.74 28.60 -3.34
N LEU A 17 -23.10 29.72 -3.01
CA LEU A 17 -21.67 29.75 -2.69
C LEU A 17 -21.33 28.85 -1.49
N LYS A 18 -22.10 28.92 -0.40
CA LYS A 18 -21.92 28.04 0.78
C LYS A 18 -22.05 26.55 0.43
N LYS A 19 -22.96 26.19 -0.47
CA LYS A 19 -23.10 24.79 -0.94
C LYS A 19 -21.90 24.35 -1.77
N LEU A 20 -21.40 25.22 -2.65
CA LEU A 20 -20.21 24.98 -3.46
C LEU A 20 -18.96 24.76 -2.58
N GLU A 21 -18.71 25.65 -1.62
CA GLU A 21 -17.59 25.52 -0.68
C GLU A 21 -17.60 24.19 0.08
N LYS A 22 -18.75 23.78 0.60
CA LYS A 22 -18.91 22.48 1.28
C LYS A 22 -18.57 21.30 0.34
N LYS A 23 -19.00 21.37 -0.92
CA LYS A 23 -18.75 20.32 -1.92
C LYS A 23 -17.26 20.23 -2.26
N ILE A 24 -16.60 21.38 -2.45
CA ILE A 24 -15.15 21.48 -2.70
C ILE A 24 -14.38 20.89 -1.51
N LYS A 25 -14.70 21.30 -0.28
CA LYS A 25 -14.03 20.80 0.94
C LYS A 25 -14.17 19.29 1.10
N LYS A 26 -15.34 18.72 0.78
CA LYS A 26 -15.58 17.26 0.81
C LYS A 26 -14.70 16.53 -0.22
N ASN A 27 -14.57 17.06 -1.43
CA ASN A 27 -13.75 16.46 -2.47
C ASN A 27 -12.25 16.56 -2.15
N LEU A 28 -11.77 17.71 -1.68
CA LEU A 28 -10.38 17.89 -1.24
C LEU A 28 -10.00 16.88 -0.14
N LYS A 29 -10.89 16.70 0.87
CA LYS A 29 -10.65 15.72 1.94
C LYS A 29 -10.55 14.29 1.41
N LYS A 30 -11.33 13.93 0.38
CA LYS A 30 -11.23 12.61 -0.28
C LYS A 30 -9.90 12.46 -1.04
N MET A 31 -9.50 13.47 -1.81
CA MET A 31 -8.23 13.46 -2.55
C MET A 31 -7.02 13.37 -1.61
N MET A 32 -6.96 14.17 -0.55
CA MET A 32 -5.86 14.12 0.41
C MET A 32 -5.73 12.74 1.08
N LYS A 33 -6.85 12.11 1.44
CA LYS A 33 -6.83 10.74 1.97
C LYS A 33 -6.27 9.74 0.96
N LYS A 34 -6.57 9.90 -0.33
CA LYS A 34 -6.05 9.04 -1.40
C LYS A 34 -4.54 9.23 -1.58
N LEU A 35 -4.08 10.48 -1.64
CA LEU A 35 -2.64 10.83 -1.75
C LEU A 35 -1.83 10.30 -0.56
N LEU A 36 -2.35 10.42 0.67
CA LEU A 36 -1.67 9.92 1.85
C LEU A 36 -1.51 8.39 1.82
N LYS A 37 -2.51 7.66 1.30
CA LYS A 37 -2.42 6.21 1.10
C LYS A 37 -1.36 5.85 0.06
N ILE A 38 -1.31 6.58 -1.07
CA ILE A 38 -0.31 6.36 -2.13
C ILE A 38 1.10 6.57 -1.57
N ARG A 39 1.35 7.70 -0.91
CA ARG A 39 2.66 8.00 -0.31
C ARG A 39 3.11 6.93 0.68
N LYS A 40 2.22 6.48 1.57
CA LYS A 40 2.52 5.40 2.51
C LYS A 40 2.85 4.08 1.81
N LYS A 41 2.18 3.77 0.69
CA LYS A 41 2.53 2.61 -0.13
C LYS A 41 3.91 2.79 -0.75
N GLU A 42 4.18 3.90 -1.43
CA GLU A 42 5.50 4.16 -2.06
C GLU A 42 6.67 4.11 -1.07
N GLU A 43 6.51 4.70 0.13
CA GLU A 43 7.50 4.63 1.20
C GLU A 43 7.75 3.19 1.68
N ALA A 44 6.71 2.34 1.69
CA ALA A 44 6.84 0.93 2.06
C ALA A 44 7.49 0.11 0.93
N PHE A 45 7.18 0.40 -0.34
CA PHE A 45 7.82 -0.24 -1.50
C PHE A 45 9.33 -0.02 -1.50
N SER A 46 9.78 1.22 -1.27
CA SER A 46 11.21 1.57 -1.24
C SER A 46 12.01 0.80 -0.17
N LYS A 47 11.35 0.43 0.94
CA LYS A 47 11.99 -0.35 2.02
C LYS A 47 12.19 -1.83 1.69
N VAL A 48 11.44 -2.35 0.71
CA VAL A 48 11.44 -3.78 0.35
C VAL A 48 12.20 -4.02 -0.94
N GLU A 49 12.12 -3.09 -1.89
CA GLU A 49 12.75 -3.20 -3.20
C GLU A 49 14.25 -3.51 -3.09
N LYS A 50 14.65 -4.69 -3.58
CA LYS A 50 16.01 -5.23 -3.61
C LYS A 50 16.69 -5.38 -2.24
N GLN A 51 15.92 -5.29 -1.15
CA GLN A 51 16.41 -5.45 0.22
C GLN A 51 16.23 -6.89 0.72
N ILE A 52 17.01 -7.25 1.75
CA ILE A 52 16.83 -8.51 2.47
C ILE A 52 15.63 -8.36 3.41
N ILE A 53 14.54 -9.09 3.15
CA ILE A 53 13.27 -8.96 3.88
C ILE A 53 13.24 -9.74 5.20
N GLY A 54 14.19 -10.66 5.38
CA GLY A 54 14.26 -11.47 6.58
C GLY A 54 15.18 -12.68 6.45
N ASN A 55 15.42 -13.31 7.60
CA ASN A 55 16.17 -14.54 7.74
C ASN A 55 15.21 -15.67 8.17
N PHE A 56 14.92 -16.58 7.25
CA PHE A 56 13.89 -17.60 7.39
C PHE A 56 14.48 -18.93 7.83
N SER A 57 13.74 -19.67 8.65
CA SER A 57 14.12 -21.04 9.00
C SER A 57 13.53 -22.00 7.97
N PRO A 58 14.33 -22.93 7.42
CA PRO A 58 13.81 -23.94 6.53
C PRO A 58 12.90 -24.91 7.29
N ASN A 59 11.95 -25.51 6.58
CA ASN A 59 11.08 -26.55 7.11
C ASN A 59 11.81 -27.91 7.20
N ASN A 60 11.08 -28.96 7.55
CA ASN A 60 11.64 -30.32 7.66
C ASN A 60 12.26 -30.83 6.36
N ASN A 61 11.82 -30.32 5.21
CA ASN A 61 12.33 -30.65 3.87
C ASN A 61 13.44 -29.70 3.40
N ASN A 62 14.07 -28.96 4.33
CA ASN A 62 15.11 -27.98 4.05
C ASN A 62 14.68 -26.82 3.11
N ALA A 63 13.38 -26.57 2.96
CA ALA A 63 12.85 -25.52 2.09
C ALA A 63 12.22 -24.37 2.91
N VAL A 64 12.36 -23.12 2.46
CA VAL A 64 11.65 -21.98 3.09
C VAL A 64 10.22 -21.91 2.56
N PRO A 65 9.18 -22.02 3.41
CA PRO A 65 7.81 -21.93 2.96
C PRO A 65 7.49 -20.55 2.36
N GLN A 66 6.91 -20.54 1.15
CA GLN A 66 6.48 -19.29 0.51
C GLN A 66 5.45 -18.52 1.32
N SER A 67 4.60 -19.21 2.10
CA SER A 67 3.65 -18.57 3.02
C SER A 67 4.35 -17.67 4.04
N ASN A 68 5.50 -18.09 4.57
CA ASN A 68 6.27 -17.30 5.52
C ASN A 68 6.87 -16.05 4.86
N ILE A 69 7.38 -16.19 3.63
CA ILE A 69 7.89 -15.08 2.82
C ILE A 69 6.75 -14.07 2.55
N LYS A 70 5.59 -14.57 2.12
CA LYS A 70 4.40 -13.77 1.81
C LYS A 70 3.91 -12.98 3.02
N LYS A 71 3.82 -13.63 4.18
CA LYS A 71 3.45 -13.00 5.45
C LYS A 71 4.43 -11.89 5.82
N LYS A 72 5.73 -12.12 5.67
CA LYS A 72 6.75 -11.12 5.98
C LYS A 72 6.68 -9.90 5.07
N LEU A 73 6.45 -10.12 3.77
CA LEU A 73 6.24 -9.05 2.80
C LEU A 73 4.99 -8.22 3.15
N ALA A 74 3.89 -8.86 3.55
CA ALA A 74 2.67 -8.17 3.94
C ALA A 74 2.88 -7.27 5.18
N GLU A 75 3.62 -7.75 6.18
CA GLU A 75 4.02 -6.96 7.35
C GLU A 75 4.85 -5.73 6.98
N LEU A 76 5.88 -5.90 6.14
CA LEU A 76 6.77 -4.81 5.73
C LEU A 76 6.06 -3.76 4.87
N LEU A 77 5.19 -4.24 3.97
CA LEU A 77 4.41 -3.40 3.06
C LEU A 77 3.16 -2.81 3.72
N LYS A 78 2.81 -3.26 4.94
CA LYS A 78 1.60 -2.87 5.68
C LYS A 78 0.31 -3.07 4.86
N VAL A 79 0.24 -4.20 4.17
CA VAL A 79 -0.90 -4.64 3.36
C VAL A 79 -1.40 -6.00 3.85
N GLN A 80 -2.58 -6.41 3.41
CA GLN A 80 -3.05 -7.77 3.67
C GLN A 80 -2.33 -8.77 2.74
N GLU A 81 -2.12 -10.01 3.20
CA GLU A 81 -1.53 -11.06 2.36
C GLU A 81 -2.36 -11.33 1.09
N SER A 82 -3.67 -11.14 1.15
CA SER A 82 -4.57 -11.25 -0.01
C SER A 82 -4.38 -10.15 -1.05
N GLU A 83 -3.75 -9.03 -0.68
CA GLU A 83 -3.35 -7.99 -1.63
C GLU A 83 -2.04 -8.35 -2.34
N LEU A 84 -1.29 -9.35 -1.89
CA LEU A 84 -0.08 -9.81 -2.56
C LEU A 84 -0.41 -10.91 -3.58
N THR A 85 -0.13 -10.62 -4.85
CA THR A 85 -0.36 -11.50 -5.99
C THR A 85 0.96 -11.85 -6.67
N ASP A 86 0.95 -12.91 -7.47
CA ASP A 86 2.09 -13.30 -8.33
C ASP A 86 3.43 -13.40 -7.58
N LEU A 87 3.42 -14.05 -6.40
CA LEU A 87 4.65 -14.33 -5.66
C LEU A 87 5.47 -15.37 -6.43
N ASN A 88 6.66 -14.99 -6.87
CA ASN A 88 7.65 -15.86 -7.48
C ASN A 88 8.92 -15.86 -6.62
N VAL A 89 9.48 -17.03 -6.33
CA VAL A 89 10.64 -17.19 -5.44
C VAL A 89 11.70 -18.04 -6.14
N ASP A 90 12.89 -17.48 -6.25
CA ASP A 90 14.10 -18.17 -6.69
C ASP A 90 14.92 -18.56 -5.45
N TYR A 91 14.89 -19.85 -5.13
CA TYR A 91 15.58 -20.42 -3.99
C TYR A 91 17.08 -20.64 -4.21
N GLU A 92 17.55 -20.67 -5.46
CA GLU A 92 18.98 -20.80 -5.76
C GLU A 92 19.71 -19.51 -5.42
N ASN A 93 19.12 -18.38 -5.82
CA ASN A 93 19.70 -17.05 -5.59
C ASN A 93 19.15 -16.37 -4.32
N ASN A 94 18.22 -17.01 -3.60
CA ASN A 94 17.49 -16.44 -2.47
C ASN A 94 16.85 -15.07 -2.79
N THR A 95 16.22 -14.98 -3.95
CA THR A 95 15.54 -13.78 -4.42
C THR A 95 14.09 -14.07 -4.77
N GLY A 96 13.30 -13.02 -5.00
CA GLY A 96 11.93 -13.21 -5.46
C GLY A 96 11.29 -11.92 -5.94
N THR A 97 10.11 -12.07 -6.52
CA THR A 97 9.25 -10.96 -6.93
C THR A 97 7.84 -11.15 -6.39
N VAL A 98 7.18 -10.04 -6.10
CA VAL A 98 5.77 -10.03 -5.70
C VAL A 98 5.07 -8.82 -6.28
N LYS A 99 3.78 -8.94 -6.63
CA LYS A 99 2.94 -7.81 -7.01
C LYS A 99 1.96 -7.49 -5.90
N ILE A 100 1.63 -6.21 -5.77
CA ILE A 100 0.46 -5.80 -5.00
C ILE A 100 -0.71 -5.67 -5.97
N LYS A 101 -1.89 -6.11 -5.56
CA LYS A 101 -3.14 -5.90 -6.28
C LYS A 101 -3.28 -4.42 -6.66
N ASP A 102 -3.68 -4.19 -7.91
CA ASP A 102 -3.83 -2.86 -8.51
C ASP A 102 -2.50 -2.06 -8.65
N SER A 103 -1.33 -2.69 -8.45
CA SER A 103 -0.03 -2.14 -8.80
C SER A 103 0.43 -2.65 -10.16
N SER A 104 0.92 -1.76 -11.02
CA SER A 104 1.56 -2.13 -12.28
C SER A 104 3.00 -2.63 -12.09
N LYS A 105 3.62 -2.31 -10.94
CA LYS A 105 5.02 -2.64 -10.66
C LYS A 105 5.12 -3.85 -9.72
N ALA A 106 5.97 -4.80 -10.10
CA ALA A 106 6.43 -5.88 -9.22
C ALA A 106 7.57 -5.38 -8.32
N ILE A 107 7.57 -5.86 -7.08
CA ILE A 107 8.61 -5.59 -6.09
C ILE A 107 9.59 -6.74 -6.12
N GLU A 108 10.87 -6.43 -6.31
CA GLU A 108 11.96 -7.39 -6.18
C GLU A 108 12.42 -7.44 -4.72
N PHE A 109 12.75 -8.61 -4.20
CA PHE A 109 13.25 -8.77 -2.84
C PHE A 109 14.31 -9.88 -2.74
N LYS A 110 15.08 -9.84 -1.66
CA LYS A 110 16.03 -10.89 -1.28
C LYS A 110 15.67 -11.46 0.07
N PHE A 111 16.09 -12.67 0.37
CA PHE A 111 15.95 -13.27 1.70
C PHE A 111 17.19 -14.07 2.08
N SER A 112 17.27 -14.45 3.35
CA SER A 112 18.32 -15.34 3.85
C SER A 112 17.70 -16.57 4.49
N VAL A 113 18.44 -17.67 4.51
CA VAL A 113 18.03 -18.93 5.12
C VAL A 113 18.95 -19.23 6.29
N LYS A 114 18.38 -19.54 7.46
CA LYS A 114 19.15 -20.01 8.61
C LYS A 114 19.65 -21.41 8.32
N GLU A 115 20.92 -21.65 8.59
CA GLU A 115 21.46 -23.00 8.60
C GLU A 115 20.71 -23.85 9.65
N LYS A 116 20.27 -25.03 9.25
CA LYS A 116 19.67 -26.00 10.15
C LYS A 116 20.78 -26.52 11.05
N LYS A 117 20.77 -26.19 12.34
CA LYS A 117 21.64 -26.84 13.32
C LYS A 117 21.29 -28.32 13.36
N ILE A 118 22.10 -29.15 12.71
CA ILE A 118 22.06 -30.60 12.88
C ILE A 118 22.76 -30.85 14.21
N ASN A 119 21.98 -31.02 15.28
CA ASN A 119 22.53 -31.54 16.53
C ASN A 119 22.83 -33.02 16.27
N ASN A 120 24.12 -33.34 16.13
CA ASN A 120 24.62 -34.70 16.05
C ASN A 120 24.63 -35.37 17.43
#